data_AF-G7GZI6-F1
#
_entry.id   AF-G7GZI6-F1
#
_cell.length_a   1.000
_cell.length_b   1.000
_cell.length_c   1.000
_cell.angle_alpha   90.00
_cell.angle_beta   90.00
_cell.angle_gamma   90.00
#
_symmetry.space_group_name_H-M   'P 1'
#
loop_
_entity.id
_entity.type
_entity.pdbx_description
1 polymer ?
#
loop_
_entity_poly.entity_id
_entity_poly.type
_entity_poly.pdbx_seq_one_letter_code
_entity_poly.pdbx_strand_id
1 'polypeptide(L)'
;MGQNILRHALTEAGLDDRVDVVSAGTSGWHVGDPADNRARTELLAHGYPDGHVAAQLGPDHFDADLLLAMDVGHLRALERKRLRDRTRLFRSFDPSSDPLADVPDPYYGTEDDFALTRELIEAAVPGILEWVRARLRESVVS
;
A
#
# COMPACT_ATOMS: atom_id res chain seq x y z
N MET A 1 7.01 2.32 2.15
CA MET A 1 7.22 2.01 0.71
C MET A 1 5.92 2.00 -0.08
N GLY A 2 4.96 1.11 0.22
CA GLY A 2 3.73 0.94 -0.58
C GLY A 2 2.98 2.23 -0.93
N GLN A 3 2.71 3.08 0.08
CA GLN A 3 2.05 4.38 -0.13
C GLN A 3 2.76 5.24 -1.18
N ASN A 4 4.09 5.38 -1.08
CA ASN A 4 4.84 6.32 -1.89
C ASN A 4 4.99 5.84 -3.33
N ILE A 5 5.22 4.54 -3.51
CA ILE A 5 5.26 3.92 -4.84
C ILE A 5 3.90 4.04 -5.52
N LEU A 6 2.80 3.76 -4.80
CA LEU A 6 1.45 3.86 -5.37
C LEU A 6 1.06 5.31 -5.69
N ARG A 7 1.37 6.28 -4.81
CA ARG A 7 1.14 7.71 -5.09
C ARG A 7 1.91 8.17 -6.32
N HIS A 8 3.19 7.81 -6.41
CA HIS A 8 4.00 8.14 -7.57
C HIS A 8 3.38 7.58 -8.87
N ALA A 9 2.97 6.31 -8.86
CA ALA A 9 2.33 5.68 -10.01
C ALA A 9 0.97 6.32 -10.39
N LEU A 10 0.20 6.80 -9.40
CA LEU A 10 -1.04 7.55 -9.66
C LEU A 10 -0.76 8.91 -10.30
N THR A 11 0.27 9.63 -9.84
CA THR A 11 0.71 10.88 -10.45
C THR A 11 1.18 10.66 -11.89
N GLU A 12 2.01 9.65 -12.15
CA GLU A 12 2.46 9.30 -13.52
C GLU A 12 1.27 8.91 -14.43
N ALA A 13 0.21 8.35 -13.85
CA ALA A 13 -1.03 8.02 -14.55
C ALA A 13 -2.02 9.19 -14.69
N GLY A 14 -1.74 10.36 -14.10
CA GLY A 14 -2.64 11.51 -14.07
C GLY A 14 -3.94 11.27 -13.31
N LEU A 15 -3.87 10.57 -12.18
CA LEU A 15 -5.01 10.18 -11.34
C LEU A 15 -4.93 10.73 -9.91
N ASP A 16 -3.89 11.48 -9.58
CA ASP A 16 -3.60 12.01 -8.24
C ASP A 16 -4.56 13.12 -7.79
N ASP A 17 -5.30 13.74 -8.71
CA ASP A 17 -6.38 14.69 -8.42
C ASP A 17 -7.71 14.01 -8.04
N ARG A 18 -7.81 12.69 -8.23
CA ARG A 18 -9.03 11.90 -8.05
C ARG A 18 -8.92 10.79 -7.02
N VAL A 19 -7.71 10.49 -6.54
CA VAL A 19 -7.44 9.34 -5.69
C VAL A 19 -6.53 9.74 -4.54
N ASP A 20 -7.08 9.72 -3.34
CA ASP A 20 -6.30 9.84 -2.12
C ASP A 20 -5.70 8.49 -1.72
N VAL A 21 -4.41 8.50 -1.39
CA VAL A 21 -3.72 7.33 -0.83
C VAL A 21 -3.20 7.70 0.53
N VAL A 22 -3.55 6.92 1.55
CA VAL A 22 -3.00 7.02 2.91
C VAL A 22 -2.50 5.65 3.34
N SER A 23 -1.70 5.59 4.41
CA SER A 23 -1.27 4.32 4.99
C SER A 23 -1.26 4.37 6.50
N ALA A 24 -1.46 3.21 7.12
CA ALA A 24 -1.50 3.06 8.56
C ALA A 24 -1.09 1.64 9.01
N GLY A 25 -0.45 1.55 10.17
CA GLY A 25 -0.11 0.30 10.82
C GLY A 25 -1.26 -0.27 11.65
N THR A 26 -1.33 -1.60 11.78
CA THR A 26 -2.34 -2.25 12.64
C THR A 26 -2.07 -2.12 14.13
N SER A 27 -0.85 -1.71 14.49
CA SER A 27 -0.42 -1.38 15.85
C SER A 27 -0.05 0.11 15.94
N GLY A 28 -0.04 0.67 17.15
CA GLY A 28 0.37 2.05 17.40
C GLY A 28 1.88 2.24 17.53
N TRP A 29 2.67 1.18 17.27
CA TRP A 29 4.12 1.29 17.25
C TRP A 29 4.54 2.24 16.13
N HIS A 30 5.48 3.14 16.42
CA HIS A 30 6.01 4.16 15.51
C HIS A 30 5.08 5.30 15.09
N VAL A 31 3.88 5.46 15.70
CA VAL A 31 3.01 6.59 15.35
C VAL A 31 3.74 7.93 15.50
N GLY A 32 3.75 8.74 14.44
CA GLY A 32 4.45 10.01 14.36
C GLY A 32 5.89 9.93 13.84
N ASP A 33 6.48 8.74 13.78
CA ASP A 33 7.83 8.55 13.24
C ASP A 33 7.84 8.65 11.71
N PRO A 34 8.96 9.09 11.11
CA PRO A 34 9.18 8.93 9.68
C PRO A 34 9.33 7.45 9.30
N ALA A 35 9.32 7.15 7.99
CA ALA A 35 9.68 5.81 7.51
C ALA A 35 11.12 5.42 7.91
N ASP A 36 11.36 4.11 8.08
CA ASP A 36 12.70 3.54 8.33
C ASP A 36 13.71 4.08 7.31
N ASN A 37 14.90 4.49 7.77
CA ASN A 37 15.92 5.09 6.91
C ASN A 37 16.33 4.19 5.74
N ARG A 38 16.32 2.86 5.89
CA ARG A 38 16.62 1.91 4.80
C ARG A 38 15.52 1.93 3.75
N ALA A 39 14.25 1.95 4.16
CA ALA A 39 13.13 2.13 3.23
C ALA A 39 13.21 3.48 2.51
N ARG A 40 13.62 4.55 3.20
CA ARG A 40 13.79 5.87 2.59
C ARG A 40 14.92 5.86 1.57
N THR A 41 16.06 5.27 1.91
CA THR A 41 17.19 5.10 0.99
C THR A 41 16.78 4.34 -0.26
N GLU A 42 16.08 3.21 -0.09
CA GLU A 42 15.61 2.39 -1.21
C GLU A 42 14.63 3.17 -2.12
N LEU A 43 13.68 3.90 -1.53
CA LEU A 43 12.74 4.72 -2.29
C LEU A 43 13.47 5.81 -3.10
N LEU A 44 14.36 6.56 -2.45
CA LEU A 44 15.08 7.66 -3.09
C LEU A 44 16.03 7.16 -4.19
N ALA A 45 16.70 6.02 -3.97
CA ALA A 45 17.59 5.41 -4.96
C ALA A 45 16.84 5.01 -6.25
N HIS A 46 15.53 4.75 -6.14
CA HIS A 46 14.66 4.38 -7.26
C HIS A 46 13.75 5.51 -7.75
N GLY A 47 14.01 6.76 -7.33
CA GLY A 47 13.29 7.95 -7.82
C GLY A 47 11.93 8.19 -7.17
N TYR A 48 11.59 7.46 -6.11
CA TYR A 48 10.35 7.67 -5.36
C TYR A 48 10.51 8.71 -4.25
N PRO A 49 9.43 9.43 -3.90
CA PRO A 49 9.42 10.25 -2.70
C PRO A 49 9.48 9.36 -1.44
N ASP A 50 10.08 9.88 -0.37
CA ASP A 50 10.22 9.19 0.93
C ASP A 50 9.32 9.77 2.03
N GLY A 51 8.59 10.86 1.73
CA GLY A 51 7.71 11.54 2.67
C GLY A 51 6.62 10.61 3.24
N HIS A 52 6.69 10.36 4.55
CA HIS A 52 5.75 9.52 5.27
C HIS A 52 5.73 9.90 6.75
N VAL A 53 4.56 9.84 7.37
CA VAL A 53 4.38 9.89 8.81
C VAL A 53 3.54 8.68 9.18
N ALA A 54 4.06 7.84 10.06
CA ALA A 54 3.37 6.64 10.47
C ALA A 54 2.10 7.00 11.27
N ALA A 55 0.99 6.36 10.89
CA ALA A 55 -0.30 6.48 11.54
C ALA A 55 -0.79 5.11 12.01
N GLN A 56 -1.65 5.09 13.02
CA GLN A 56 -2.32 3.85 13.44
C GLN A 56 -3.67 3.73 12.74
N LEU A 57 -4.00 2.51 12.32
CA LEU A 57 -5.29 2.17 11.75
C LEU A 57 -6.43 2.54 12.70
N GLY A 58 -7.23 3.51 12.29
CA GLY A 58 -8.31 4.13 13.05
C GLY A 58 -9.43 4.68 12.16
N PRO A 59 -10.44 5.36 12.74
CA PRO A 59 -11.64 5.82 12.05
C PRO A 59 -11.39 6.55 10.73
N ASP A 60 -10.36 7.40 10.66
CA ASP A 60 -10.01 8.17 9.46
C ASP A 60 -9.63 7.29 8.23
N HIS A 61 -9.35 6.01 8.46
CA HIS A 61 -9.02 5.04 7.42
C HIS A 61 -10.22 4.15 7.07
N PHE A 62 -11.27 4.16 7.89
CA PHE A 62 -12.43 3.29 7.74
C PHE A 62 -13.40 3.79 6.68
N ASP A 63 -13.12 4.87 5.97
CA ASP A 63 -13.94 5.30 4.83
C ASP A 63 -13.25 5.06 3.48
N ALA A 64 -12.05 4.47 3.48
CA ALA A 64 -11.36 4.11 2.25
C ALA A 64 -12.18 3.15 1.37
N ASP A 65 -12.19 3.37 0.05
CA ASP A 65 -12.83 2.47 -0.92
C ASP A 65 -12.11 1.12 -1.04
N LEU A 66 -10.81 1.10 -0.75
CA LEU A 66 -9.94 -0.07 -0.82
C LEU A 66 -8.90 -0.03 0.30
N LEU A 67 -8.82 -1.13 1.05
CA LEU A 67 -7.82 -1.37 2.07
C LEU A 67 -6.84 -2.43 1.56
N LEU A 68 -5.58 -2.06 1.44
CA LEU A 68 -4.50 -2.92 0.96
C LEU A 68 -3.70 -3.48 2.14
N ALA A 69 -3.89 -4.77 2.43
CA ALA A 69 -3.13 -5.48 3.45
C ALA A 69 -1.79 -5.96 2.90
N MET A 70 -0.68 -5.70 3.61
CA MET A 70 0.64 -6.18 3.18
C MET A 70 0.79 -7.69 3.40
N ASP A 71 0.12 -8.25 4.40
CA ASP A 71 0.18 -9.68 4.72
C ASP A 71 -1.16 -10.20 5.27
N VAL A 72 -1.24 -11.52 5.43
CA VAL A 72 -2.41 -12.21 5.99
C VAL A 72 -2.74 -11.82 7.44
N GLY A 73 -1.75 -11.36 8.22
CA GLY A 73 -1.94 -10.85 9.57
C GLY A 73 -2.67 -9.50 9.56
N HIS A 74 -2.27 -8.60 8.67
CA HIS A 74 -2.95 -7.34 8.38
C HIS A 74 -4.37 -7.57 7.88
N LEU A 75 -4.57 -8.53 6.97
CA LEU A 75 -5.89 -8.94 6.49
C LEU A 75 -6.79 -9.36 7.67
N ARG A 76 -6.32 -10.26 8.53
CA ARG A 76 -7.05 -10.70 9.74
C ARG A 76 -7.35 -9.55 10.70
N ALA A 77 -6.46 -8.55 10.79
CA ALA A 77 -6.68 -7.37 11.63
C ALA A 77 -7.81 -6.47 11.09
N LEU A 78 -7.88 -6.29 9.78
CA LEU A 78 -8.94 -5.55 9.10
C LEU A 78 -10.28 -6.30 9.17
N GLU A 79 -10.26 -7.64 9.04
CA GLU A 79 -11.43 -8.50 9.22
C GLU A 79 -12.03 -8.36 10.63
N ARG A 80 -11.20 -8.35 11.68
CA ARG A 80 -11.65 -8.12 13.07
C ARG A 80 -12.32 -6.76 13.26
N LYS A 81 -11.99 -5.77 12.43
CA LYS A 81 -12.61 -4.43 12.41
C LYS A 81 -13.84 -4.35 11.47
N ARG A 82 -14.27 -5.47 10.88
CA ARG A 82 -15.40 -5.56 9.93
C ARG A 82 -15.20 -4.75 8.65
N LEU A 83 -13.97 -4.68 8.15
CA LEU A 83 -13.60 -3.95 6.92
C LEU A 83 -13.31 -4.90 5.74
N ARG A 84 -13.73 -6.16 5.85
CA ARG A 84 -13.32 -7.25 4.95
C ARG A 84 -13.79 -7.06 3.50
N ASP A 85 -14.98 -6.51 3.34
CA ASP A 85 -15.68 -6.28 2.06
C ASP A 85 -14.87 -5.45 1.06
N ARG A 86 -13.99 -4.59 1.56
CA ARG A 86 -13.11 -3.71 0.78
C ARG A 86 -11.63 -3.96 1.06
N THR A 87 -11.28 -5.06 1.71
CA THR A 87 -9.89 -5.41 1.99
C THR A 87 -9.39 -6.41 0.97
N ARG A 88 -8.18 -6.17 0.44
CA ARG A 88 -7.45 -7.12 -0.41
C ARG A 88 -5.99 -7.18 0.00
N LEU A 89 -5.34 -8.31 -0.22
CA LEU A 89 -3.88 -8.39 -0.11
C LEU A 89 -3.23 -7.59 -1.23
N PHE A 90 -2.15 -6.88 -0.92
CA PHE A 90 -1.44 -6.02 -1.87
C PHE A 90 -1.01 -6.81 -3.10
N ARG A 91 -0.39 -7.98 -2.88
CA ARG A 91 0.06 -8.87 -3.95
C ARG A 91 -1.04 -9.55 -4.74
N SER A 92 -2.30 -9.49 -4.30
CA SER A 92 -3.43 -10.00 -5.09
C SER A 92 -3.70 -9.20 -6.37
N PHE A 93 -2.99 -8.09 -6.57
CA PHE A 93 -3.01 -7.29 -7.80
C PHE A 93 -1.82 -7.58 -8.73
N ASP A 94 -0.85 -8.37 -8.31
CA ASP A 94 0.20 -8.91 -9.17
C ASP A 94 -0.33 -10.18 -9.88
N PRO A 95 -0.50 -10.18 -11.20
CA PRO A 95 -1.02 -11.33 -11.94
C PRO A 95 -0.08 -12.55 -11.93
N SER A 96 1.19 -12.37 -11.56
CA SER A 96 2.17 -13.43 -11.44
C SER A 96 2.30 -14.00 -10.02
N SER A 97 1.61 -13.39 -9.04
CA SER A 97 1.66 -13.79 -7.63
C SER A 97 0.54 -14.75 -7.28
N ASP A 98 0.78 -15.58 -6.25
CA ASP A 98 -0.32 -16.21 -5.52
C ASP A 98 -1.22 -15.11 -4.91
N PRO A 99 -2.56 -15.19 -5.03
CA PRO A 99 -3.47 -14.18 -4.49
C PRO A 99 -3.41 -14.00 -2.97
N LEU A 100 -2.89 -15.01 -2.25
CA LEU A 100 -2.69 -15.01 -0.81
C LEU A 100 -1.23 -14.72 -0.40
N ALA A 101 -0.37 -14.32 -1.33
CA ALA A 101 1.02 -14.00 -1.02
C ALA A 101 1.15 -12.72 -0.19
N ASP A 102 2.11 -12.76 0.74
CA ASP A 102 2.49 -11.62 1.56
C ASP A 102 3.56 -10.75 0.86
N VAL A 103 3.56 -9.47 1.19
CA VAL A 103 4.72 -8.59 1.11
C VAL A 103 5.46 -8.73 2.45
N PRO A 104 6.66 -9.35 2.48
CA PRO A 104 7.40 -9.54 3.72
C PRO A 104 7.78 -8.19 4.35
N ASP A 105 7.75 -8.13 5.68
CA ASP A 105 8.26 -6.98 6.43
C ASP A 105 9.80 -7.03 6.47
N PRO A 106 10.50 -6.06 5.86
CA PRO A 106 11.96 -6.07 5.78
C PRO A 106 12.63 -5.54 7.07
N TYR A 107 11.87 -5.12 8.09
CA TYR A 107 12.41 -4.37 9.24
C TYR A 107 13.56 -5.10 9.96
N TYR A 108 13.45 -6.43 10.12
CA TYR A 108 14.47 -7.28 10.75
C TYR A 108 15.46 -7.90 9.74
N GLY A 109 15.40 -7.48 8.47
CA GLY A 109 16.17 -8.00 7.36
C GLY A 109 17.35 -7.13 6.93
N THR A 110 17.88 -7.45 5.75
CA THR A 110 18.99 -6.78 5.06
C THR A 110 18.49 -5.73 4.07
N GLU A 111 19.41 -5.01 3.42
CA GLU A 111 19.08 -4.10 2.32
C GLU A 111 18.38 -4.82 1.15
N ASP A 112 18.77 -6.07 0.86
CA ASP A 112 18.13 -6.91 -0.16
C ASP A 112 16.66 -7.19 0.18
N ASP A 113 16.31 -7.29 1.47
CA ASP A 113 14.92 -7.47 1.88
C ASP A 113 14.08 -6.21 1.59
N PHE A 114 14.65 -5.01 1.75
CA PHE A 114 13.98 -3.76 1.36
C PHE A 114 13.80 -3.67 -0.16
N ALA A 115 14.82 -4.07 -0.93
CA ALA A 115 14.74 -4.14 -2.39
C ALA A 115 13.65 -5.12 -2.85
N LEU A 116 13.61 -6.32 -2.26
CA LEU A 116 12.56 -7.30 -2.53
C LEU A 116 11.17 -6.73 -2.20
N THR A 117 11.00 -6.09 -1.03
CA THR A 117 9.73 -5.45 -0.69
C THR A 117 9.32 -4.41 -1.72
N ARG A 118 10.25 -3.57 -2.21
CA ARG A 118 9.96 -2.61 -3.30
C ARG A 118 9.51 -3.33 -4.56
N GLU A 119 10.26 -4.33 -5.03
CA GLU A 119 9.95 -5.07 -6.26
C GLU A 119 8.56 -5.74 -6.21
N LEU A 120 8.22 -6.34 -5.06
CA LEU A 120 6.90 -6.94 -4.87
C LEU A 120 5.76 -5.92 -4.87
N ILE A 121 6.01 -4.72 -4.34
CA ILE A 121 5.05 -3.61 -4.41
C ILE A 121 4.90 -3.16 -5.87
N GLU A 122 6.01 -2.92 -6.58
CA GLU A 122 6.03 -2.48 -7.98
C GLU A 122 5.28 -3.46 -8.89
N ALA A 123 5.47 -4.77 -8.69
CA ALA A 123 4.78 -5.81 -9.47
C ALA A 123 3.26 -5.78 -9.33
N ALA A 124 2.73 -5.35 -8.18
CA ALA A 124 1.29 -5.27 -7.92
C ALA A 124 0.64 -3.95 -8.36
N VAL A 125 1.42 -2.87 -8.50
CA VAL A 125 0.91 -1.52 -8.83
C VAL A 125 0.10 -1.48 -10.12
N PRO A 126 0.48 -2.12 -11.24
CA PRO A 126 -0.32 -2.11 -12.47
C PRO A 126 -1.75 -2.62 -12.25
N GLY A 127 -1.92 -3.70 -11.48
CA GLY A 127 -3.25 -4.24 -11.17
C GLY A 127 -4.07 -3.31 -10.27
N ILE A 128 -3.42 -2.59 -9.34
CA ILE A 128 -4.10 -1.59 -8.50
C ILE A 128 -4.58 -0.43 -9.37
N LEU A 129 -3.77 0.06 -10.31
CA LEU A 129 -4.16 1.14 -11.23
C LEU A 129 -5.35 0.75 -12.10
N GLU A 130 -5.40 -0.50 -12.60
CA GLU A 130 -6.56 -1.00 -13.35
C GLU A 130 -7.83 -1.05 -12.51
N TRP A 131 -7.73 -1.48 -11.25
CA TRP A 131 -8.86 -1.44 -10.32
C TRP A 131 -9.34 -0.02 -10.06
N VAL A 132 -8.42 0.92 -9.83
CA VAL A 132 -8.73 2.34 -9.63
C VAL A 132 -9.47 2.90 -10.86
N ARG A 133 -8.96 2.65 -12.07
CA ARG A 133 -9.59 3.10 -13.32
C ARG A 133 -11.00 2.54 -13.49
N ALA A 134 -11.23 1.27 -13.13
CA ALA A 134 -12.56 0.67 -13.17
C ALA A 134 -13.51 1.36 -12.18
N ARG A 135 -13.08 1.54 -10.93
CA ARG A 135 -13.86 2.20 -9.87
C ARG A 135 -14.22 3.65 -10.21
N LEU A 136 -13.29 4.38 -10.81
CA LEU A 136 -13.50 5.76 -11.26
C LEU A 136 -14.47 5.86 -12.45
N ARG A 137 -14.58 4.85 -13.31
CA ARG A 137 -15.58 4.81 -14.39
C ARG A 137 -16.98 4.58 -13.84
N GLU A 138 -17.13 3.66 -12.90
CA GLU A 138 -18.42 3.36 -12.25
C GLU A 138 -18.98 4.59 -11.50
N SER A 139 -18.09 5.39 -10.89
CA SER A 139 -18.47 6.57 -10.12
C SER A 139 -18.95 7.76 -10.98
N VAL A 140 -18.65 7.77 -12.28
CA VAL A 140 -19.08 8.83 -13.21
C VAL A 140 -20.45 8.53 -13.84
N VAL A 141 -20.91 7.28 -13.74
CA VAL A 141 -22.16 6.81 -14.35
C VAL A 141 -23.32 6.76 -13.34
N SER A 142 -23.06 7.01 -12.05
CA SER A 142 -24.06 7.13 -10.97
C SER A 142 -24.39 8.58 -10.66
#